data_AF-A0A453KA50-F1
#
_entry.id   AF-A0A453KA50-F1
#
_cell.length_a   1.000
_cell.length_b   1.000
_cell.length_c   1.000
_cell.angle_alpha   90.00
_cell.angle_beta   90.00
_cell.angle_gamma   90.00
#
_symmetry.space_group_name_H-M   'P 1'
#
loop_
_entity.id
_entity.type
_entity.pdbx_description
1 polymer ?
#
loop_
_entity_poly.entity_id
_entity_poly.type
_entity_poly.pdbx_seq_one_letter_code
_entity_poly.pdbx_strand_id
1 'polypeptide(L)'
;MASSSAKPYCCSSLNPAPSNAIARRAALSALPAAKPRRFSHGLAAVAANPRASRSAVLRPVRACLAAPRRPEYVPDRIDDPNYVRIFDTTLRDGEQSPGATMTSAEKLVVARQLARLGVDIIEAGFPASSPDDLDAVRSIAIEVGNTPVGEDGHVPVICGLSRCNKRDIDAAWEAVRHARKPRIHTFIATSEIHMQHKLRKTPDQVVAIAREMVAYARSLGCPDVEFSPEDAGRSNREFLYHILEEVIKAGATTLNIPDTVGYTLPHEFGKLIADIKANTPGIENAIISTHCQNDLGLASANTLAVIPFSYLLDCLL
;
A
#
# COMPACT_ATOMS: atom_id res chain seq x y z
N MET A 1 55.79 0.07 -9.38
CA MET A 1 54.64 0.84 -9.92
C MET A 1 54.23 0.19 -11.21
N ALA A 2 53.22 -0.67 -11.16
CA ALA A 2 52.70 -1.41 -12.30
C ALA A 2 51.17 -1.37 -12.21
N SER A 3 50.56 -0.88 -13.28
CA SER A 3 49.13 -0.90 -13.56
C SER A 3 48.63 -2.33 -13.70
N SER A 4 47.52 -2.67 -13.07
CA SER A 4 46.73 -3.85 -13.43
C SER A 4 45.25 -3.53 -13.30
N SER A 5 44.59 -3.45 -14.45
CA SER A 5 43.14 -3.40 -14.61
C SER A 5 42.56 -4.80 -14.40
N ALA A 6 41.60 -4.96 -13.51
CA ALA A 6 40.79 -6.17 -13.42
C ALA A 6 39.41 -5.90 -14.03
N LYS A 7 39.13 -6.55 -15.17
CA LYS A 7 37.81 -6.64 -15.80
C LYS A 7 36.91 -7.61 -15.00
N PRO A 8 35.57 -7.43 -15.04
CA PRO A 8 34.62 -8.31 -14.38
C PRO A 8 34.46 -9.64 -15.12
N TYR A 9 34.27 -10.71 -14.35
CA TYR A 9 34.04 -12.07 -14.84
C TYR A 9 32.70 -12.17 -15.57
N CYS A 10 32.78 -12.56 -16.84
CA CYS A 10 31.68 -13.00 -17.68
C CYS A 10 31.54 -14.52 -17.51
N CYS A 11 30.37 -15.03 -17.12
CA CYS A 11 30.09 -16.46 -17.08
C CYS A 11 29.22 -16.83 -18.28
N SER A 12 29.83 -17.56 -19.21
CA SER A 12 29.26 -18.04 -20.47
C SER A 12 28.47 -19.33 -20.28
N SER A 13 27.22 -19.29 -20.75
CA SER A 13 26.52 -20.29 -21.57
C SER A 13 26.80 -21.78 -21.37
N LEU A 14 25.79 -22.52 -20.88
CA LEU A 14 25.55 -23.92 -21.22
C LEU A 14 24.03 -24.14 -21.42
N ASN A 15 23.62 -24.30 -22.67
CA ASN A 15 22.30 -24.81 -23.08
C ASN A 15 22.28 -26.35 -22.93
N PRO A 16 21.10 -26.92 -22.61
CA PRO A 16 20.68 -28.17 -23.24
C PRO A 16 19.34 -28.01 -23.99
N ALA A 17 19.31 -28.60 -25.18
CA ALA A 17 18.18 -28.70 -26.11
C ALA A 17 17.07 -29.64 -25.58
N PRO A 18 15.85 -29.62 -26.18
CA PRO A 18 14.61 -30.07 -25.55
C PRO A 18 14.41 -31.59 -25.66
N SER A 19 13.91 -32.22 -24.59
CA SER A 19 13.51 -33.62 -24.62
C SER A 19 12.01 -33.79 -24.86
N ASN A 20 11.71 -34.82 -25.65
CA ASN A 20 10.44 -35.10 -26.30
C ASN A 20 9.26 -35.34 -25.35
N ALA A 21 8.11 -34.80 -25.78
CA ALA A 21 6.79 -35.09 -25.25
C ALA A 21 6.45 -36.59 -25.30
N ILE A 22 6.00 -37.13 -24.17
CA ILE A 22 5.27 -38.40 -24.11
C ILE A 22 3.84 -38.07 -23.67
N ALA A 23 2.93 -38.10 -24.63
CA ALA A 23 1.50 -38.05 -24.40
C ALA A 23 1.03 -39.34 -23.71
N ARG A 24 0.62 -39.24 -22.44
CA ARG A 24 -0.21 -40.27 -21.80
C ARG A 24 -1.65 -39.77 -21.72
N ARG A 25 -2.47 -40.28 -22.64
CA ARG A 25 -3.94 -40.28 -22.58
C ARG A 25 -4.39 -40.88 -21.25
N ALA A 26 -4.97 -40.07 -20.37
CA ALA A 26 -5.82 -40.56 -19.29
C ALA A 26 -7.23 -40.79 -19.85
N ALA A 27 -7.69 -42.04 -19.76
CA ALA A 27 -9.02 -42.45 -20.18
C ALA A 27 -10.08 -41.89 -19.20
N LEU A 28 -11.03 -41.13 -19.73
CA LEU A 28 -12.28 -40.78 -19.07
C LEU A 28 -13.17 -42.03 -19.02
N SER A 29 -13.36 -42.60 -17.82
CA SER A 29 -14.39 -43.59 -17.57
C SER A 29 -15.71 -42.89 -17.27
N ALA A 30 -16.72 -43.18 -18.09
CA ALA A 30 -18.09 -42.73 -17.92
C ALA A 30 -18.77 -43.48 -16.76
N LEU A 31 -19.38 -42.74 -15.83
CA LEU A 31 -20.31 -43.27 -14.82
C LEU A 31 -21.75 -42.91 -15.23
N PRO A 32 -22.75 -43.79 -14.98
CA PRO A 32 -24.10 -43.64 -15.52
C PRO A 32 -24.99 -42.67 -14.73
N ALA A 33 -25.96 -42.10 -15.45
CA ALA A 33 -26.86 -41.02 -15.07
C ALA A 33 -27.80 -41.30 -13.89
N ALA A 34 -28.03 -40.29 -13.04
CA ALA A 34 -29.13 -40.23 -12.07
C ALA A 34 -30.20 -39.22 -12.54
N LYS A 35 -31.45 -39.69 -12.70
CA LYS A 35 -32.63 -38.91 -13.11
C LYS A 35 -33.14 -38.01 -11.97
N PRO A 36 -33.59 -36.77 -12.23
CA PRO A 36 -34.24 -35.96 -11.21
C PRO A 36 -35.68 -36.44 -10.97
N ARG A 37 -36.01 -36.73 -9.71
CA ARG A 37 -37.37 -37.07 -9.26
C ARG A 37 -38.23 -35.80 -9.29
N ARG A 38 -39.31 -35.84 -10.08
CA ARG A 38 -40.42 -34.90 -10.05
C ARG A 38 -41.19 -35.08 -8.74
N PHE A 39 -41.38 -34.01 -7.98
CA PHE A 39 -42.43 -33.90 -6.98
C PHE A 39 -43.58 -33.08 -7.58
N SER A 40 -44.71 -33.74 -7.81
CA SER A 40 -45.97 -33.14 -8.18
C SER A 40 -47.06 -33.67 -7.27
N HIS A 41 -47.71 -32.75 -6.56
CA HIS A 41 -49.16 -32.67 -6.26
C HIS A 41 -49.46 -32.27 -4.82
N GLY A 42 -50.23 -31.18 -4.74
CA GLY A 42 -50.87 -30.63 -3.56
C GLY A 42 -51.72 -29.44 -3.97
N LEU A 43 -52.69 -29.68 -4.86
CA LEU A 43 -53.78 -28.74 -5.13
C LEU A 43 -54.60 -28.56 -3.85
N ALA A 44 -54.79 -27.33 -3.40
CA ALA A 44 -55.94 -26.94 -2.61
C ALA A 44 -56.59 -25.72 -3.31
N ALA A 45 -57.87 -25.88 -3.63
CA ALA A 45 -58.64 -24.98 -4.45
C ALA A 45 -59.15 -23.75 -3.66
N VAL A 46 -58.94 -22.58 -4.27
CA VAL A 46 -59.83 -21.43 -4.47
C VAL A 46 -61.00 -21.23 -3.48
N ALA A 47 -60.94 -20.09 -2.77
CA ALA A 47 -62.13 -19.27 -2.51
C ALA A 47 -61.85 -17.86 -3.04
N ALA A 48 -62.53 -17.47 -4.11
CA ALA A 48 -62.47 -16.15 -4.71
C ALA A 48 -63.40 -15.19 -3.96
N ASN A 49 -62.89 -14.01 -3.60
CA ASN A 49 -63.72 -12.89 -3.15
C ASN A 49 -63.47 -11.69 -4.07
N PRO A 50 -64.42 -11.29 -4.95
CA PRO A 50 -64.22 -10.19 -5.86
C PRO A 50 -64.80 -8.92 -5.25
N ARG A 51 -63.94 -7.95 -4.89
CA ARG A 51 -64.19 -6.49 -4.92
C ARG A 51 -63.17 -5.77 -4.02
N ALA A 52 -62.20 -5.12 -4.64
CA ALA A 52 -61.74 -3.77 -4.27
C ALA A 52 -60.63 -3.35 -5.23
N SER A 53 -61.01 -2.67 -6.31
CA SER A 53 -60.08 -1.85 -7.07
C SER A 53 -59.61 -0.70 -6.19
N ARG A 54 -58.33 -0.69 -5.81
CA ARG A 54 -57.64 0.53 -5.41
C ARG A 54 -56.31 0.59 -6.14
N SER A 55 -56.22 1.57 -7.03
CA SER A 55 -55.02 1.99 -7.71
C SER A 55 -53.92 2.25 -6.68
N ALA A 56 -52.96 1.32 -6.59
CA ALA A 56 -51.72 1.56 -5.88
C ALA A 56 -50.81 2.35 -6.83
N VAL A 57 -50.83 3.66 -6.69
CA VAL A 57 -49.80 4.53 -7.28
C VAL A 57 -48.48 4.12 -6.66
N LEU A 58 -47.69 3.35 -7.41
CA LEU A 58 -46.29 3.06 -7.09
C LEU A 58 -45.53 4.39 -7.08
N ARG A 59 -45.36 4.97 -5.90
CA ARG A 59 -44.35 6.02 -5.69
C ARG A 59 -42.99 5.38 -5.93
N PRO A 60 -42.17 5.89 -6.87
CA PRO A 60 -40.80 5.43 -6.95
C PRO A 60 -40.10 5.96 -5.69
N VAL A 61 -39.80 5.07 -4.74
CA VAL A 61 -38.80 5.36 -3.71
C VAL A 61 -37.45 5.29 -4.41
N ARG A 62 -37.14 6.32 -5.22
CA ARG A 62 -35.77 6.60 -5.59
C ARG A 62 -35.20 7.42 -4.44
N ALA A 63 -34.93 6.75 -3.33
CA ALA A 63 -33.89 7.23 -2.45
C ALA A 63 -32.63 7.21 -3.31
N CYS A 64 -32.24 8.36 -3.86
CA CYS A 64 -30.85 8.58 -4.19
C CYS A 64 -30.11 8.35 -2.88
N LEU A 65 -29.62 7.12 -2.67
CA LEU A 65 -28.53 6.91 -1.74
C LEU A 65 -27.42 7.80 -2.30
N ALA A 66 -27.26 8.98 -1.71
CA ALA A 66 -26.09 9.79 -1.97
C ALA A 66 -24.90 8.84 -1.83
N ALA A 67 -24.05 8.78 -2.86
CA ALA A 67 -22.84 7.97 -2.78
C ALA A 67 -22.16 8.27 -1.43
N PRO A 68 -21.74 7.23 -0.68
CA PRO A 68 -21.14 7.45 0.63
C PRO A 68 -20.00 8.46 0.44
N ARG A 69 -20.14 9.61 1.08
CA ARG A 69 -19.12 10.67 1.02
C ARG A 69 -17.87 10.11 1.70
N ARG A 70 -16.72 10.26 1.04
CA ARG A 70 -15.44 9.93 1.64
C ARG A 70 -15.32 10.62 3.01
N PRO A 71 -14.79 9.94 4.04
CA PRO A 71 -14.57 10.56 5.33
C PRO A 71 -13.57 11.71 5.21
N GLU A 72 -13.61 12.64 6.16
CA GLU A 72 -12.59 13.68 6.24
C GLU A 72 -11.21 13.05 6.43
N TYR A 73 -10.21 13.57 5.70
CA TYR A 73 -8.86 13.05 5.81
C TYR A 73 -8.18 13.60 7.06
N VAL A 74 -7.86 12.73 7.99
CA VAL A 74 -7.08 13.05 9.20
C VAL A 74 -5.87 12.11 9.26
N PRO A 75 -4.62 12.62 9.32
CA PRO A 75 -3.41 11.81 9.17
C PRO A 75 -3.37 10.51 9.99
N ASP A 76 -3.72 10.59 11.27
CA ASP A 76 -3.54 9.56 12.30
C ASP A 76 -4.81 8.76 12.63
N ARG A 77 -5.97 9.13 12.08
CA ARG A 77 -7.25 8.44 12.37
C ARG A 77 -8.13 8.24 11.15
N ILE A 78 -8.96 7.21 11.18
CA ILE A 78 -10.02 6.94 10.21
C ILE A 78 -11.31 6.75 10.99
N ASP A 79 -12.29 7.64 10.77
CA ASP A 79 -13.51 7.67 11.58
C ASP A 79 -14.52 6.56 11.21
N ASP A 80 -14.51 6.11 9.95
CA ASP A 80 -15.33 4.98 9.51
C ASP A 80 -14.51 3.68 9.58
N PRO A 81 -14.85 2.74 10.48
CA PRO A 81 -14.10 1.49 10.63
C PRO A 81 -14.15 0.56 9.42
N ASN A 82 -15.03 0.83 8.44
CA ASN A 82 -15.10 0.08 7.19
C ASN A 82 -14.34 0.76 6.04
N TYR A 83 -13.80 1.96 6.27
CA TYR A 83 -13.02 2.66 5.26
C TYR A 83 -11.57 2.20 5.30
N VAL A 84 -11.06 1.77 4.16
CA VAL A 84 -9.66 1.43 3.96
C VAL A 84 -9.07 2.46 3.02
N ARG A 85 -8.02 3.16 3.47
CA ARG A 85 -7.30 4.09 2.61
C ARG A 85 -6.49 3.31 1.57
N ILE A 86 -6.42 3.84 0.36
CA ILE A 86 -5.59 3.30 -0.71
C ILE A 86 -4.40 4.24 -0.92
N PHE A 87 -3.20 3.70 -0.68
CA PHE A 87 -1.94 4.36 -0.95
C PHE A 87 -1.37 3.78 -2.24
N ASP A 88 -1.30 4.59 -3.29
CA ASP A 88 -0.68 4.19 -4.55
C ASP A 88 0.78 4.63 -4.58
N THR A 89 1.68 3.69 -4.87
CA THR A 89 3.12 3.95 -5.08
C THR A 89 3.58 3.60 -6.50
N THR A 90 2.67 3.68 -7.48
CA THR A 90 2.99 3.42 -8.89
C THR A 90 4.10 4.36 -9.40
N LEU A 91 4.06 5.63 -8.99
CA LEU A 91 5.00 6.66 -9.40
C LEU A 91 6.36 6.62 -8.67
N ARG A 92 6.53 5.67 -7.74
CA ARG A 92 7.75 5.51 -6.94
C ARG A 92 8.22 4.06 -6.97
N ASP A 93 7.52 3.13 -6.33
CA ASP A 93 7.96 1.72 -6.23
C ASP A 93 7.75 1.01 -7.57
N GLY A 94 6.64 1.32 -8.25
CA GLY A 94 6.38 0.83 -9.60
C GLY A 94 7.45 1.24 -10.61
N GLU A 95 7.90 2.50 -10.55
CA GLU A 95 8.95 3.05 -11.42
C GLU A 95 10.31 2.33 -11.25
N GLN A 96 10.58 1.72 -10.08
CA GLN A 96 11.82 0.94 -9.86
C GLN A 96 11.84 -0.38 -10.64
N SER A 97 10.73 -0.79 -11.24
CA SER A 97 10.70 -1.94 -12.14
C SER A 97 11.60 -1.71 -13.36
N PRO A 98 12.44 -2.68 -13.75
CA PRO A 98 13.32 -2.53 -14.90
C PRO A 98 12.56 -2.16 -16.18
N GLY A 99 12.88 -1.00 -16.75
CA GLY A 99 12.24 -0.49 -17.96
C GLY A 99 10.96 0.34 -17.74
N ALA A 100 10.57 0.59 -16.49
CA ALA A 100 9.39 1.38 -16.12
C ALA A 100 9.69 2.84 -15.73
N THR A 101 10.90 3.34 -16.03
CA THR A 101 11.29 4.73 -15.74
C THR A 101 10.38 5.71 -16.46
N MET A 102 9.91 6.74 -15.75
CA MET A 102 8.99 7.73 -16.29
C MET A 102 9.63 9.11 -16.30
N THR A 103 9.40 9.86 -17.37
CA THR A 103 9.69 11.30 -17.38
C THR A 103 8.73 12.06 -16.45
N SER A 104 9.11 13.25 -16.01
CA SER A 104 8.24 14.09 -15.15
C SER A 104 6.87 14.36 -15.78
N ALA A 105 6.80 14.47 -17.11
CA ALA A 105 5.55 14.64 -17.84
C ALA A 105 4.67 13.38 -17.79
N GLU A 106 5.25 12.19 -17.95
CA GLU A 106 4.55 10.91 -17.83
C GLU A 106 4.05 10.68 -16.40
N LYS A 107 4.88 10.96 -15.38
CA LYS A 107 4.47 10.89 -13.97
C LYS A 107 3.25 11.75 -13.70
N LEU A 108 3.23 12.98 -14.23
CA LEU A 108 2.09 13.89 -14.07
C LEU A 108 0.82 13.39 -14.76
N VAL A 109 0.93 12.77 -15.95
CA VAL A 109 -0.21 12.13 -16.61
C VAL A 109 -0.78 11.00 -15.77
N VAL A 110 0.08 10.12 -15.24
CA VAL A 110 -0.34 9.01 -14.38
C VAL A 110 -0.92 9.52 -13.06
N ALA A 111 -0.32 10.53 -12.43
CA ALA A 111 -0.83 11.16 -11.20
C ALA A 111 -2.25 11.71 -11.36
N ARG A 112 -2.56 12.34 -12.51
CA ARG A 112 -3.92 12.80 -12.82
C ARG A 112 -4.90 11.63 -12.95
N GLN A 113 -4.46 10.50 -13.51
CA GLN A 113 -5.32 9.31 -13.60
C GLN A 113 -5.54 8.65 -12.24
N LEU A 114 -4.52 8.56 -11.40
CA LEU A 114 -4.62 8.07 -10.01
C LEU A 114 -5.59 8.92 -9.19
N ALA A 115 -5.52 10.25 -9.32
CA ALA A 115 -6.48 11.14 -8.68
C ALA A 115 -7.91 10.85 -9.16
N ARG A 116 -8.13 10.66 -10.47
CA ARG A 116 -9.44 10.33 -11.05
C ARG A 116 -9.95 8.94 -10.65
N LEU A 117 -9.06 7.96 -10.50
CA LEU A 117 -9.37 6.65 -9.92
C LEU A 117 -9.83 6.80 -8.47
N GLY A 118 -9.33 7.85 -7.79
CA GLY A 118 -9.77 8.22 -6.46
C GLY A 118 -8.99 7.49 -5.37
N VAL A 119 -7.68 7.28 -5.57
CA VAL A 119 -6.79 6.82 -4.49
C VAL A 119 -6.67 7.90 -3.41
N ASP A 120 -6.46 7.49 -2.15
CA ASP A 120 -6.37 8.44 -1.03
C ASP A 120 -5.01 9.13 -0.98
N ILE A 121 -3.94 8.38 -1.22
CA ILE A 121 -2.56 8.87 -1.21
C ILE A 121 -1.86 8.47 -2.51
N ILE A 122 -1.06 9.39 -3.06
CA ILE A 122 -0.17 9.17 -4.20
C ILE A 122 1.25 9.41 -3.72
N GLU A 123 2.08 8.36 -3.65
CA GLU A 123 3.52 8.49 -3.49
C GLU A 123 4.15 8.84 -4.84
N ALA A 124 4.45 10.13 -5.01
CA ALA A 124 4.76 10.71 -6.31
C ALA A 124 6.22 10.50 -6.76
N GLY A 125 7.08 9.97 -5.89
CA GLY A 125 8.49 9.71 -6.20
C GLY A 125 9.42 9.82 -4.98
N PHE A 126 10.73 9.87 -5.27
CA PHE A 126 11.79 10.06 -4.29
C PHE A 126 12.57 11.36 -4.59
N PRO A 127 12.16 12.51 -4.02
CA PRO A 127 12.73 13.82 -4.35
C PRO A 127 14.25 13.96 -4.21
N ALA A 128 14.87 13.22 -3.27
CA ALA A 128 16.33 13.30 -3.08
C ALA A 128 17.14 12.43 -4.06
N SER A 129 16.48 11.72 -4.97
CA SER A 129 17.11 10.91 -6.02
C SER A 129 17.81 11.78 -7.06
N SER A 130 17.10 12.79 -7.57
CA SER A 130 17.58 13.70 -8.61
C SER A 130 16.80 15.03 -8.60
N PRO A 131 17.35 16.11 -9.19
CA PRO A 131 16.59 17.35 -9.39
C PRO A 131 15.29 17.13 -10.17
N ASP A 132 15.32 16.24 -11.17
CA ASP A 132 14.17 15.92 -12.01
C ASP A 132 13.06 15.23 -11.22
N ASP A 133 13.41 14.34 -10.28
CA ASP A 133 12.46 13.70 -9.35
C ASP A 133 11.84 14.72 -8.38
N LEU A 134 12.65 15.65 -7.86
CA LEU A 134 12.16 16.72 -7.00
C LEU A 134 11.13 17.59 -7.75
N ASP A 135 11.47 18.02 -8.96
CA ASP A 135 10.59 18.85 -9.79
C ASP A 135 9.33 18.10 -10.25
N ALA A 136 9.42 16.79 -10.51
CA ALA A 136 8.27 15.96 -10.80
C ALA A 136 7.29 15.90 -9.62
N VAL A 137 7.79 15.59 -8.41
CA VAL A 137 6.96 15.52 -7.20
C VAL A 137 6.37 16.90 -6.86
N ARG A 138 7.16 17.97 -6.99
CA ARG A 138 6.69 19.35 -6.81
C ARG A 138 5.56 19.69 -7.78
N SER A 139 5.70 19.35 -9.05
CA SER A 139 4.69 19.61 -10.08
C SER A 139 3.38 18.89 -9.77
N ILE A 140 3.47 17.62 -9.34
CA ILE A 140 2.31 16.83 -8.90
C ILE A 140 1.67 17.44 -7.64
N ALA A 141 2.48 17.88 -6.67
CA ALA A 141 2.00 18.54 -5.46
C ALA A 141 1.23 19.84 -5.77
N ILE A 142 1.74 20.66 -6.68
CA ILE A 142 1.11 21.91 -7.10
C ILE A 142 -0.17 21.65 -7.88
N GLU A 143 -0.14 20.76 -8.88
CA GLU A 143 -1.27 20.58 -9.79
C GLU A 143 -2.31 19.60 -9.24
N VAL A 144 -1.89 18.35 -8.99
CA VAL A 144 -2.81 17.27 -8.58
C VAL A 144 -3.18 17.42 -7.10
N GLY A 145 -2.22 17.78 -6.24
CA GLY A 145 -2.42 17.97 -4.81
C GLY A 145 -3.29 19.17 -4.41
N ASN A 146 -3.76 19.96 -5.38
CA ASN A 146 -4.65 21.11 -5.17
C ASN A 146 -5.91 21.10 -6.03
N THR A 147 -6.05 20.17 -6.98
CA THR A 147 -7.19 20.12 -7.90
C THR A 147 -8.23 19.10 -7.43
N PRO A 148 -9.44 19.53 -7.04
CA PRO A 148 -10.52 18.60 -6.72
C PRO A 148 -10.93 17.77 -7.94
N VAL A 149 -11.12 16.48 -7.74
CA VAL A 149 -11.58 15.51 -8.74
C VAL A 149 -12.83 14.77 -8.24
N GLY A 150 -13.69 14.36 -9.17
CA GLY A 150 -14.95 13.69 -8.84
C GLY A 150 -16.04 14.63 -8.34
N GLU A 151 -17.25 14.09 -8.14
CA GLU A 151 -18.41 14.86 -7.62
C GLU A 151 -18.29 15.19 -6.13
N ASP A 152 -17.49 14.42 -5.39
CA ASP A 152 -17.19 14.61 -3.97
C ASP A 152 -16.07 15.64 -3.72
N GLY A 153 -15.42 16.13 -4.78
CA GLY A 153 -14.35 17.12 -4.68
C GLY A 153 -13.10 16.57 -3.99
N HIS A 154 -12.81 15.28 -4.17
CA HIS A 154 -11.65 14.61 -3.59
C HIS A 154 -10.34 15.28 -4.02
N VAL A 155 -9.40 15.38 -3.09
CA VAL A 155 -8.03 15.82 -3.34
C VAL A 155 -7.11 14.81 -2.64
N PRO A 156 -6.23 14.11 -3.38
CA PRO A 156 -5.37 13.10 -2.81
C PRO A 156 -4.28 13.73 -1.94
N VAL A 157 -3.77 12.94 -0.99
CA VAL A 157 -2.52 13.24 -0.29
C VAL A 157 -1.37 13.04 -1.25
N ILE A 158 -0.41 13.97 -1.27
CA ILE A 158 0.80 13.83 -2.06
C ILE A 158 1.94 13.47 -1.12
N CYS A 159 2.49 12.28 -1.33
CA CYS A 159 3.57 11.72 -0.52
C CYS A 159 4.90 11.76 -1.29
N GLY A 160 5.97 12.11 -0.58
CA GLY A 160 7.35 12.03 -1.08
C GLY A 160 8.18 11.11 -0.19
N LEU A 161 8.86 10.14 -0.80
CA LEU A 161 9.76 9.25 -0.06
C LEU A 161 11.03 9.98 0.36
N SER A 162 11.55 9.63 1.52
CA SER A 162 12.85 10.06 2.02
C SER A 162 13.60 8.89 2.67
N ARG A 163 14.92 8.85 2.51
CA ARG A 163 15.77 8.10 3.46
C ARG A 163 15.72 8.78 4.82
N CYS A 164 16.02 8.05 5.89
CA CYS A 164 16.07 8.58 7.25
C CYS A 164 17.33 9.44 7.50
N ASN A 165 17.43 10.59 6.81
CA ASN A 165 18.47 11.59 7.00
C ASN A 165 17.96 13.00 6.66
N LYS A 166 18.59 14.03 7.23
CA LYS A 166 18.16 15.42 7.12
C LYS A 166 18.02 15.93 5.68
N ARG A 167 19.04 15.69 4.83
CA ARG A 167 19.07 16.19 3.45
C ARG A 167 17.90 15.66 2.63
N ASP A 168 17.62 14.37 2.78
CA ASP A 168 16.55 13.74 2.02
C ASP A 168 15.16 14.19 2.52
N ILE A 169 15.00 14.43 3.83
CA ILE A 169 13.76 14.96 4.39
C ILE A 169 13.53 16.40 3.94
N ASP A 170 14.58 17.20 3.87
CA ASP A 170 14.51 18.57 3.34
C ASP A 170 14.01 18.57 1.90
N ALA A 171 14.56 17.70 1.05
CA ALA A 171 14.13 17.55 -0.34
C ALA A 171 12.68 17.04 -0.45
N ALA A 172 12.29 16.07 0.38
CA ALA A 172 10.92 15.56 0.41
C ALA A 172 9.94 16.68 0.79
N TRP A 173 10.23 17.44 1.85
CA TRP A 173 9.40 18.56 2.28
C TRP A 173 9.33 19.67 1.22
N GLU A 174 10.46 20.05 0.62
CA GLU A 174 10.53 21.05 -0.44
C GLU A 174 9.62 20.70 -1.62
N ALA A 175 9.53 19.42 -1.97
CA ALA A 175 8.68 18.95 -3.06
C ALA A 175 7.20 18.94 -2.67
N VAL A 176 6.83 18.35 -1.53
CA VAL A 176 5.42 18.08 -1.21
C VAL A 176 4.67 19.23 -0.54
N ARG A 177 5.36 20.18 0.12
CA ARG A 177 4.74 21.25 0.94
C ARG A 177 3.73 22.14 0.20
N HIS A 178 3.71 22.07 -1.13
CA HIS A 178 2.79 22.81 -1.99
C HIS A 178 1.42 22.14 -2.16
N ALA A 179 1.28 20.87 -1.79
CA ALA A 179 -0.01 20.18 -1.82
C ALA A 179 -0.89 20.60 -0.65
N ARG A 180 -2.21 20.54 -0.82
CA ARG A 180 -3.18 20.77 0.25
C ARG A 180 -3.03 19.78 1.40
N LYS A 181 -2.60 18.55 1.09
CA LYS A 181 -2.36 17.46 2.04
C LYS A 181 -0.97 16.86 1.76
N PRO A 182 0.10 17.44 2.32
CA PRO A 182 1.46 16.93 2.13
C PRO A 182 1.76 15.80 3.12
N ARG A 183 2.43 14.74 2.63
CA ARG A 183 2.95 13.63 3.46
C ARG A 183 4.44 13.40 3.17
N ILE A 184 5.21 13.11 4.21
CA ILE A 184 6.58 12.60 4.07
C ILE A 184 6.59 11.13 4.52
N HIS A 185 7.08 10.25 3.66
CA HIS A 185 7.32 8.85 4.00
C HIS A 185 8.82 8.64 4.19
N THR A 186 9.25 8.38 5.43
CA THR A 186 10.64 8.04 5.74
C THR A 186 10.77 6.58 6.15
N PHE A 187 11.94 5.98 5.88
CA PHE A 187 12.18 4.57 6.21
C PHE A 187 13.61 4.32 6.66
N ILE A 188 13.80 3.27 7.46
CA ILE A 188 15.11 2.74 7.83
C ILE A 188 15.02 1.23 8.00
N ALA A 189 16.09 0.51 7.65
CA ALA A 189 16.11 -0.94 7.77
C ALA A 189 16.23 -1.40 9.23
N THR A 190 15.41 -2.36 9.62
CA THR A 190 15.29 -2.86 11.01
C THR A 190 15.68 -4.32 11.18
N SER A 191 15.96 -5.04 10.08
CA SER A 191 16.46 -6.41 10.19
C SER A 191 17.92 -6.43 10.60
N GLU A 192 18.31 -7.44 11.39
CA GLU A 192 19.66 -7.56 11.91
C GLU A 192 20.71 -7.55 10.78
N ILE A 193 20.44 -8.29 9.71
CA ILE A 193 21.31 -8.37 8.52
C ILE A 193 21.49 -6.99 7.89
N HIS A 194 20.42 -6.22 7.68
CA HIS A 194 20.53 -4.88 7.11
C HIS A 194 21.21 -3.91 8.08
N MET A 195 20.92 -3.94 9.37
CA MET A 195 21.57 -3.07 10.35
C MET A 195 23.08 -3.31 10.42
N GLN A 196 23.51 -4.58 10.46
CA GLN A 196 24.93 -4.95 10.55
C GLN A 196 25.69 -4.70 9.24
N HIS A 197 25.15 -5.15 8.10
CA HIS A 197 25.89 -5.20 6.84
C HIS A 197 25.63 -4.01 5.91
N LYS A 198 24.39 -3.48 5.87
CA LYS A 198 24.00 -2.34 5.01
C LYS A 198 24.23 -1.01 5.72
N LEU A 199 23.71 -0.85 6.93
CA LEU A 199 23.78 0.41 7.67
C LEU A 199 25.06 0.56 8.51
N ARG A 200 25.62 -0.56 8.99
CA ARG A 200 26.72 -0.61 9.97
C ARG A 200 26.40 0.19 11.24
N LYS A 201 25.20 -0.05 11.79
CA LYS A 201 24.66 0.64 12.97
C LYS A 201 24.15 -0.34 14.00
N THR A 202 24.21 0.05 15.26
CA THR A 202 23.57 -0.69 16.35
C THR A 202 22.05 -0.44 16.36
N PRO A 203 21.24 -1.34 16.96
CA PRO A 203 19.81 -1.14 17.14
C PRO A 203 19.46 0.23 17.76
N ASP A 204 20.18 0.63 18.83
CA ASP A 204 19.97 1.92 19.51
C ASP A 204 20.23 3.12 18.59
N GLN A 205 21.25 3.04 17.73
CA GLN A 205 21.54 4.08 16.76
C GLN A 205 20.44 4.18 15.70
N VAL A 206 19.89 3.05 15.27
CA VAL A 206 18.79 3.01 14.30
C VAL A 206 17.52 3.64 14.88
N VAL A 207 17.18 3.31 16.13
CA VAL A 207 16.05 3.94 16.85
C VAL A 207 16.27 5.44 17.03
N ALA A 208 17.46 5.85 17.48
CA ALA A 208 17.78 7.27 17.67
C ALA A 208 17.63 8.07 16.37
N ILE A 209 18.13 7.54 15.26
CA ILE A 209 18.01 8.17 13.93
C ILE A 209 16.53 8.24 13.51
N ALA A 210 15.78 7.14 13.62
CA ALA A 210 14.37 7.11 13.26
C ALA A 210 13.57 8.17 14.02
N ARG A 211 13.72 8.20 15.35
CA ARG A 211 13.08 9.17 16.24
C ARG A 211 13.46 10.61 15.90
N GLU A 212 14.76 10.89 15.72
CA GLU A 212 15.26 12.23 15.40
C GLU A 212 14.71 12.73 14.06
N MET A 213 14.70 11.88 13.04
CA MET A 213 14.31 12.26 11.69
C MET A 213 12.80 12.40 11.54
N VAL A 214 11.99 11.57 12.21
CA VAL A 214 10.53 11.76 12.28
C VAL A 214 10.20 13.08 12.99
N ALA A 215 10.84 13.36 14.14
CA ALA A 215 10.66 14.63 14.85
C ALA A 215 11.11 15.82 13.99
N TYR A 216 12.19 15.66 13.22
CA TYR A 216 12.66 16.68 12.29
C TYR A 216 11.64 16.96 11.19
N ALA A 217 11.08 15.94 10.54
CA ALA A 217 10.03 16.10 9.55
C ALA A 217 8.80 16.85 10.11
N ARG A 218 8.38 16.53 11.35
CA ARG A 218 7.33 17.28 12.06
C ARG A 218 7.74 18.73 12.32
N SER A 219 8.98 18.99 12.70
CA SER A 219 9.50 20.35 12.98
C SER A 219 9.51 21.27 11.75
N LEU A 220 9.54 20.70 10.53
CA LEU A 220 9.43 21.46 9.28
C LEU A 220 8.00 21.95 9.01
N GLY A 221 7.02 21.52 9.82
CA GLY A 221 5.60 21.82 9.65
C GLY A 221 4.82 20.75 8.90
N CYS A 222 5.41 19.57 8.67
CA CYS A 222 4.71 18.46 8.05
C CYS A 222 3.69 17.86 9.05
N PRO A 223 2.38 17.87 8.75
CA PRO A 223 1.36 17.34 9.66
C PRO A 223 1.25 15.81 9.60
N ASP A 224 1.71 15.20 8.51
CA ASP A 224 1.50 13.80 8.18
C ASP A 224 2.81 13.12 7.81
N VAL A 225 3.30 12.25 8.70
CA VAL A 225 4.59 11.58 8.56
C VAL A 225 4.37 10.08 8.68
N GLU A 226 4.75 9.37 7.64
CA GLU A 226 4.75 7.92 7.58
C GLU A 226 6.15 7.37 7.85
N PHE A 227 6.24 6.34 8.68
CA PHE A 227 7.48 5.62 8.96
C PHE A 227 7.38 4.15 8.57
N SER A 228 8.39 3.67 7.82
CA SER A 228 8.53 2.26 7.47
C SER A 228 9.79 1.62 8.07
N PRO A 229 9.65 0.59 8.93
CA PRO A 229 10.75 -0.32 9.22
C PRO A 229 11.00 -1.24 8.00
N GLU A 230 11.97 -0.87 7.16
CA GLU A 230 12.35 -1.68 5.99
C GLU A 230 12.81 -3.07 6.46
N ASP A 231 12.30 -4.11 5.79
CA ASP A 231 12.53 -5.52 6.13
C ASP A 231 11.89 -5.99 7.44
N ALA A 232 10.70 -5.45 7.76
CA ALA A 232 9.92 -5.80 8.95
C ALA A 232 9.65 -7.31 9.09
N GLY A 233 9.31 -8.00 7.99
CA GLY A 233 9.02 -9.43 7.99
C GLY A 233 10.16 -10.33 8.52
N ARG A 234 11.41 -9.83 8.54
CA ARG A 234 12.60 -10.55 9.03
C ARG A 234 13.25 -9.88 10.25
N SER A 235 12.62 -8.86 10.82
CA SER A 235 13.15 -8.13 11.97
C SER A 235 12.79 -8.83 13.29
N ASN A 236 13.58 -8.58 14.33
CA ASN A 236 13.23 -9.01 15.68
C ASN A 236 11.96 -8.28 16.14
N ARG A 237 10.96 -9.03 16.65
CA ARG A 237 9.65 -8.48 17.01
C ARG A 237 9.70 -7.43 18.11
N GLU A 238 10.43 -7.69 19.19
CA GLU A 238 10.57 -6.75 20.31
C GLU A 238 11.25 -5.46 19.86
N PHE A 239 12.26 -5.58 18.99
CA PHE A 239 12.90 -4.41 18.40
C PHE A 239 11.93 -3.61 17.51
N LEU A 240 11.10 -4.29 16.70
CA LEU A 240 10.06 -3.63 15.91
C LEU A 240 9.07 -2.87 16.80
N TYR A 241 8.57 -3.47 17.88
CA TYR A 241 7.64 -2.79 18.77
C TYR A 241 8.28 -1.54 19.37
N HIS A 242 9.54 -1.65 19.80
CA HIS A 242 10.27 -0.54 20.39
C HIS A 242 10.50 0.61 19.40
N ILE A 243 10.98 0.34 18.18
CA ILE A 243 11.22 1.42 17.21
C ILE A 243 9.90 2.08 16.77
N LEU A 244 8.82 1.31 16.60
CA LEU A 244 7.51 1.83 16.25
C LEU A 244 6.95 2.74 17.36
N GLU A 245 7.09 2.34 18.62
CA GLU A 245 6.73 3.18 19.77
C GLU A 245 7.48 4.52 19.75
N GLU A 246 8.79 4.49 19.53
CA GLU A 246 9.63 5.69 19.55
C GLU A 246 9.33 6.65 18.39
N VAL A 247 8.98 6.14 17.20
CA VAL A 247 8.56 7.01 16.09
C VAL A 247 7.15 7.56 16.27
N ILE A 248 6.23 6.84 16.92
CA ILE A 248 4.92 7.38 17.32
C ILE A 248 5.14 8.57 18.26
N LYS A 249 5.97 8.41 19.30
CA LYS A 249 6.31 9.50 20.23
C LYS A 249 6.96 10.70 19.52
N ALA A 250 7.72 10.46 18.46
CA ALA A 250 8.32 11.51 17.63
C ALA A 250 7.30 12.21 16.70
N GLY A 251 6.12 11.62 16.51
CA GLY A 251 5.02 12.17 15.73
C GLY A 251 4.77 11.50 14.39
N ALA A 252 5.15 10.23 14.20
CA ALA A 252 4.66 9.44 13.06
C ALA A 252 3.13 9.25 13.19
N THR A 253 2.40 9.53 12.11
CA THR A 253 0.94 9.40 12.01
C THR A 253 0.52 8.13 11.29
N THR A 254 1.44 7.51 10.54
CA THR A 254 1.24 6.23 9.86
C THR A 254 2.48 5.36 10.03
N LEU A 255 2.28 4.08 10.29
CA LEU A 255 3.32 3.06 10.41
C LEU A 255 3.12 2.02 9.31
N ASN A 256 3.97 2.05 8.29
CA ASN A 256 3.86 1.16 7.14
C ASN A 256 4.75 -0.06 7.35
N ILE A 257 4.15 -1.25 7.40
CA ILE A 257 4.86 -2.51 7.65
C ILE A 257 5.05 -3.24 6.31
N PRO A 258 6.26 -3.22 5.73
CA PRO A 258 6.51 -3.88 4.45
C PRO A 258 6.87 -5.37 4.61
N ASP A 259 6.31 -6.22 3.76
CA ASP A 259 6.91 -7.51 3.38
C ASP A 259 7.89 -7.27 2.22
N THR A 260 9.08 -6.75 2.57
CA THR A 260 10.06 -6.27 1.59
C THR A 260 10.55 -7.34 0.62
N VAL A 261 10.53 -8.62 1.00
CA VAL A 261 11.01 -9.74 0.16
C VAL A 261 9.87 -10.54 -0.46
N GLY A 262 8.63 -10.35 0.00
CA GLY A 262 7.46 -11.02 -0.58
C GLY A 262 7.37 -12.52 -0.26
N TYR A 263 8.05 -12.98 0.80
CA TYR A 263 8.14 -14.40 1.18
C TYR A 263 7.25 -14.76 2.37
N THR A 264 6.50 -13.81 2.93
CA THR A 264 5.56 -14.12 4.03
C THR A 264 4.29 -14.78 3.50
N LEU A 265 3.77 -15.74 4.26
CA LEU A 265 2.45 -16.31 3.98
C LEU A 265 1.34 -15.45 4.61
N PRO A 266 0.10 -15.45 4.07
CA PRO A 266 -0.96 -14.57 4.54
C PRO A 266 -1.25 -14.66 6.04
N HIS A 267 -1.18 -15.87 6.61
CA HIS A 267 -1.40 -16.08 8.04
C HIS A 267 -0.22 -15.62 8.90
N GLU A 268 1.02 -15.67 8.39
CA GLU A 268 2.21 -15.18 9.08
C GLU A 268 2.21 -13.65 9.10
N PHE A 269 1.89 -13.03 7.96
CA PHE A 269 1.83 -11.58 7.85
C PHE A 269 0.67 -11.00 8.64
N GLY A 270 -0.53 -11.59 8.55
CA GLY A 270 -1.68 -11.23 9.39
C GLY A 270 -1.35 -11.33 10.89
N LYS A 271 -0.62 -12.37 11.30
CA LYS A 271 -0.15 -12.52 12.68
C LYS A 271 0.86 -11.43 13.07
N LEU A 272 1.81 -11.09 12.19
CA LEU A 272 2.76 -10.02 12.46
C LEU A 272 2.06 -8.69 12.73
N ILE A 273 1.09 -8.31 11.89
CA ILE A 273 0.33 -7.07 12.07
C ILE A 273 -0.51 -7.11 13.36
N ALA A 274 -1.16 -8.23 13.66
CA ALA A 274 -1.90 -8.39 14.90
C ALA A 274 -0.99 -8.28 16.13
N ASP A 275 0.20 -8.87 16.09
CA ASP A 275 1.16 -8.80 17.18
C ASP A 275 1.73 -7.37 17.34
N ILE A 276 1.98 -6.63 16.25
CA ILE A 276 2.35 -5.19 16.31
C ILE A 276 1.24 -4.38 16.99
N LYS A 277 -0.01 -4.56 16.55
CA LYS A 277 -1.17 -3.87 17.12
C LYS A 277 -1.37 -4.17 18.61
N ALA A 278 -1.00 -5.36 19.07
CA ALA A 278 -1.15 -5.76 20.46
C ALA A 278 -0.01 -5.31 21.38
N ASN A 279 1.21 -5.14 20.85
CA ASN A 279 2.42 -4.98 21.66
C ASN A 279 3.13 -3.62 21.51
N THR A 280 2.73 -2.77 20.55
CA THR A 280 3.32 -1.43 20.39
C THR A 280 2.54 -0.39 21.20
N PRO A 281 3.13 0.23 22.23
CA PRO A 281 2.49 1.32 22.96
C PRO A 281 2.23 2.54 22.07
N GLY A 282 1.06 3.15 22.22
CA GLY A 282 0.67 4.35 21.46
C GLY A 282 0.16 4.06 20.05
N ILE A 283 0.04 2.79 19.65
CA ILE A 283 -0.40 2.36 18.31
C ILE A 283 -1.77 2.91 17.93
N GLU A 284 -2.63 3.22 18.91
CA GLU A 284 -3.94 3.85 18.70
C GLU A 284 -3.87 5.29 18.16
N ASN A 285 -2.68 5.92 18.21
CA ASN A 285 -2.41 7.27 17.71
C ASN A 285 -1.74 7.27 16.32
N ALA A 286 -1.71 6.12 15.64
CA ALA A 286 -1.19 6.01 14.29
C ALA A 286 -2.00 5.00 13.46
N ILE A 287 -2.06 5.22 12.14
CA ILE A 287 -2.61 4.26 11.21
C ILE A 287 -1.56 3.19 10.89
N ILE A 288 -1.93 1.92 10.99
CA ILE A 288 -1.11 0.84 10.43
C ILE A 288 -1.38 0.78 8.92
N SER A 289 -0.29 0.84 8.14
CA SER A 289 -0.26 0.52 6.72
C SER A 289 0.49 -0.79 6.48
N THR A 290 0.24 -1.41 5.33
CA THR A 290 0.96 -2.60 4.88
C THR A 290 1.33 -2.50 3.42
N HIS A 291 2.57 -2.91 3.10
CA HIS A 291 3.13 -2.95 1.75
C HIS A 291 3.61 -4.37 1.44
N CYS A 292 2.89 -5.09 0.59
CA CYS A 292 3.17 -6.50 0.30
C CYS A 292 3.80 -6.68 -1.09
N GLN A 293 4.98 -7.30 -1.15
CA GLN A 293 5.61 -7.70 -2.42
C GLN A 293 5.06 -9.04 -2.94
N ASN A 294 5.28 -9.32 -4.22
CA ASN A 294 4.60 -10.39 -4.96
C ASN A 294 5.51 -11.55 -5.41
N ASP A 295 6.66 -11.74 -4.79
CA ASP A 295 7.66 -12.73 -5.20
C ASP A 295 7.12 -14.18 -5.21
N LEU A 296 6.19 -14.50 -4.31
CA LEU A 296 5.48 -15.79 -4.29
C LEU A 296 4.08 -15.77 -4.92
N GLY A 297 3.68 -14.66 -5.56
CA GLY A 297 2.33 -14.50 -6.10
C GLY A 297 1.24 -14.29 -5.04
N LEU A 298 1.62 -13.87 -3.83
CA LEU A 298 0.73 -13.77 -2.65
C LEU A 298 0.47 -12.34 -2.18
N ALA A 299 0.94 -11.30 -2.88
CA ALA A 299 0.80 -9.92 -2.42
C ALA A 299 -0.64 -9.54 -2.06
N SER A 300 -1.59 -9.83 -2.96
CA SER A 300 -3.01 -9.55 -2.74
C SER A 300 -3.58 -10.36 -1.57
N ALA A 301 -3.17 -11.63 -1.41
CA ALA A 301 -3.63 -12.46 -0.30
C ALA A 301 -3.10 -11.95 1.05
N ASN A 302 -1.84 -11.53 1.11
CA ASN A 302 -1.22 -10.92 2.30
C ASN A 302 -1.91 -9.60 2.65
N THR A 303 -2.20 -8.78 1.65
CA THR A 303 -2.93 -7.50 1.79
C THR A 303 -4.35 -7.70 2.35
N LEU A 304 -5.06 -8.73 1.89
CA LEU A 304 -6.40 -9.04 2.40
C LEU A 304 -6.39 -9.63 3.82
N ALA A 305 -5.35 -10.39 4.17
CA ALA A 305 -5.24 -11.02 5.49
C ALA A 305 -5.06 -10.02 6.63
N VAL A 306 -4.63 -8.79 6.33
CA VAL A 306 -4.36 -7.74 7.32
C VAL A 306 -5.51 -6.75 7.50
N ILE A 307 -6.55 -6.76 6.64
CA ILE A 307 -7.71 -5.83 6.74
C ILE A 307 -8.35 -5.78 8.14
N PRO A 308 -8.45 -6.89 8.92
CA PRO A 308 -8.98 -6.80 10.28
C PRO A 308 -8.13 -5.94 11.24
N PHE A 309 -6.90 -5.61 10.86
CA PHE A 309 -5.89 -4.98 11.71
C PHE A 309 -5.29 -3.69 11.11
N SER A 310 -5.25 -3.58 9.78
CA SER A 310 -4.70 -2.47 8.98
C SER A 310 -5.81 -1.70 8.28
N TYR A 311 -5.67 -0.38 8.22
CA TYR A 311 -6.66 0.53 7.62
C TYR A 311 -6.09 1.35 6.45
N LEU A 312 -4.84 1.06 6.05
CA LEU A 312 -4.20 1.62 4.87
C LEU A 312 -3.46 0.50 4.13
N LEU A 313 -3.60 0.47 2.81
CA LEU A 313 -2.98 -0.54 1.96
C LEU A 313 -2.15 0.16 0.88
N ASP A 314 -0.88 -0.20 0.81
CA ASP A 314 0.03 0.26 -0.24
C ASP A 314 -0.07 -0.68 -1.44
N CYS A 315 -0.34 -0.13 -2.61
CA CYS A 315 -0.59 -0.88 -3.84
C CYS A 315 0.05 -0.18 -5.05
N LEU A 316 0.15 -0.95 -6.13
CA LEU A 316 0.53 -0.50 -7.47
C LEU A 316 -0.65 -0.73 -8.42
N LEU A 317 -0.75 0.08 -9.48
CA LEU A 317 -1.66 -0.12 -10.61
C LEU A 317 -1.37 -1.41 -11.39
#